data_AF-A0A382SHE8-F1
#
_entry.id   AF-A0A382SHE8-F1
#
_cell.length_a   1.000
_cell.length_b   1.000
_cell.length_c   1.000
_cell.angle_alpha   90.00
_cell.angle_beta   90.00
_cell.angle_gamma   90.00
#
_symmetry.space_group_name_H-M   'P 1'
#
loop_
_entity.id
_entity.type
_entity.pdbx_description
1 polymer ?
#
loop_
_entity_poly.entity_id
_entity_poly.type
_entity_poly.pdbx_seq_one_letter_code
_entity_poly.pdbx_strand_id
1 'polypeptide(L)'
;VVSQLHRSPGVFFDETVHPNGKRLFSARILPYKGPWLEFSMDINDIMYVHIDRRRKMPVSLLLKALGLSKEGEILSLFREEEELPVDDELIDRYNGGTDIVDKRSGEIALEAYELISGEKLVALQAAKLKKLKVLAVPVGNDPGVMENTLKKDPSEDEEDALTRIYNLLRPGDPPNIETARGLLERLFFNSKRYNLGDVGRYRINRRLDVGIPFESTVLHLEDFMTIIHYLLGLRVGQGNTDDIDHLGNRRVRLVGELLANQFSIGLTRMSRTVRERMSLRDDEQITPHDLVNARTVSTVVQAFFGSSQLS
;
A
#
# COMPACT_ATOMS: atom_id res chain seq x y z
N VAL A 1 19.08 17.10 26.88
CA VAL A 1 18.49 16.43 25.70
C VAL A 1 19.36 15.26 25.23
N VAL A 2 18.87 14.02 25.36
CA VAL A 2 19.59 12.79 25.00
C VAL A 2 19.34 12.43 23.52
N SER A 3 20.38 11.95 22.83
CA SER A 3 20.24 11.44 21.45
C SER A 3 19.41 10.15 21.43
N GLN A 4 18.50 10.03 20.47
CA GLN A 4 17.56 8.90 20.41
C GLN A 4 17.96 7.91 19.31
N LEU A 5 18.02 6.62 19.65
CA LEU A 5 18.11 5.56 18.65
C LEU A 5 16.70 5.14 18.20
N HIS A 6 16.41 5.21 16.90
CA HIS A 6 15.14 4.72 16.35
C HIS A 6 15.35 3.95 15.04
N ARG A 7 14.29 3.29 14.55
CA ARG A 7 14.33 2.54 13.30
C ARG A 7 14.36 3.47 12.09
N SER A 8 15.33 3.26 11.20
CA SER A 8 15.45 4.05 9.98
C SER A 8 14.21 3.88 9.09
N PRO A 9 13.79 4.93 8.36
CA PRO A 9 12.72 4.81 7.37
C PRO A 9 13.07 3.79 6.28
N GLY A 10 12.05 3.17 5.69
CA GLY A 10 12.19 2.16 4.63
C GLY A 10 11.22 0.99 4.82
N VAL A 11 11.44 -0.07 4.04
CA VAL A 11 10.71 -1.33 4.14
C VAL A 11 11.52 -2.36 4.93
N PHE A 12 10.83 -3.22 5.68
CA PHE A 12 11.40 -4.29 6.49
C PHE A 12 10.55 -5.54 6.34
N PHE A 13 11.19 -6.68 6.12
CA PHE A 13 10.55 -7.98 6.04
C PHE A 13 10.85 -8.79 7.30
N ASP A 14 9.83 -9.34 7.92
CA ASP A 14 9.95 -10.05 9.19
C ASP A 14 9.28 -11.42 9.10
N GLU A 15 9.73 -12.33 9.95
CA GLU A 15 9.20 -13.68 10.06
C GLU A 15 8.84 -13.98 11.51
N THR A 16 7.65 -14.50 11.71
CA THR A 16 7.22 -15.03 13.01
C THR A 16 6.74 -16.46 12.86
N VAL A 17 7.05 -17.31 13.83
CA VAL A 17 6.55 -18.70 13.84
C VAL A 17 5.29 -18.74 14.70
N HIS A 18 4.17 -19.06 14.08
CA HIS A 18 2.91 -19.27 14.79
C HIS A 18 2.99 -20.56 15.64
N PRO A 19 2.28 -20.69 16.77
CA PRO A 19 2.33 -21.89 17.62
C PRO A 19 2.01 -23.22 16.92
N ASN A 20 1.38 -23.20 15.75
CA ASN A 20 1.15 -24.39 14.92
C ASN A 20 2.38 -24.78 14.07
N GLY A 21 3.52 -24.10 14.24
CA GLY A 21 4.75 -24.31 13.47
C GLY A 21 4.80 -23.59 12.12
N LYS A 22 3.72 -22.90 11.70
CA LYS A 22 3.70 -22.20 10.41
C LYS A 22 4.47 -20.89 10.50
N ARG A 23 5.38 -20.68 9.54
CA ARG A 23 6.10 -19.41 9.35
C ARG A 23 5.15 -18.39 8.73
N LEU A 24 5.03 -17.23 9.37
CA LEU A 24 4.22 -16.10 8.92
C LEU A 24 5.15 -14.96 8.55
N PHE A 25 4.98 -14.44 7.34
CA PHE A 25 5.78 -13.33 6.82
C PHE A 25 5.01 -12.02 6.89
N SER A 26 5.73 -10.94 7.14
CA SER A 26 5.18 -9.59 7.15
C SER A 26 6.16 -8.59 6.54
N ALA A 27 5.62 -7.50 5.99
CA ALA A 27 6.40 -6.38 5.50
C ALA A 27 5.91 -5.09 6.15
N ARG A 28 6.80 -4.31 6.73
CA ARG A 28 6.47 -3.04 7.39
C ARG A 28 7.18 -1.88 6.72
N ILE A 29 6.41 -0.89 6.27
CA ILE A 29 6.91 0.34 5.69
C ILE A 29 6.86 1.42 6.76
N LEU A 30 8.04 1.90 7.14
CA LEU A 30 8.24 2.98 8.10
C LEU A 30 8.58 4.26 7.33
N PRO A 31 7.68 5.25 7.25
CA PRO A 31 8.02 6.54 6.67
C PRO A 31 8.83 7.41 7.64
N TYR A 32 9.50 8.43 7.11
CA TYR A 32 10.02 9.54 7.91
C TYR A 32 8.87 10.33 8.56
N LYS A 33 7.79 10.56 7.80
CA LYS A 33 6.57 11.23 8.24
C LYS A 33 5.36 10.63 7.53
N GLY A 34 4.32 10.28 8.28
CA GLY A 34 3.07 9.72 7.73
C GLY A 34 2.63 8.44 8.47
N PRO A 35 1.46 7.89 8.09
CA PRO A 35 0.98 6.60 8.62
C PRO A 35 1.92 5.45 8.27
N TRP A 36 2.01 4.47 9.16
CA TRP A 36 2.71 3.22 8.86
C TRP A 36 1.83 2.32 8.00
N LEU A 37 2.47 1.53 7.15
CA LEU A 37 1.81 0.51 6.32
C LEU A 37 2.42 -0.84 6.64
N GLU A 38 1.59 -1.84 6.94
CA GLU A 38 2.05 -3.18 7.31
C GLU A 38 1.25 -4.25 6.57
N PHE A 39 1.95 -5.08 5.83
CA PHE A 39 1.44 -6.27 5.16
C PHE A 39 1.77 -7.50 6.00
N SER A 40 0.85 -8.43 6.12
CA SER A 40 1.04 -9.65 6.93
C SER A 40 0.28 -10.83 6.35
N MET A 41 0.90 -12.00 6.35
CA MET A 41 0.22 -13.26 6.05
C MET A 41 -0.28 -13.93 7.33
N ASP A 42 -1.46 -14.58 7.25
CA ASP A 42 -2.00 -15.37 8.35
C ASP A 42 -1.81 -16.89 8.15
N ILE A 43 -2.34 -17.66 9.12
CA ILE A 43 -2.25 -19.12 9.10
C ILE A 43 -3.01 -19.78 7.96
N ASN A 44 -3.94 -19.08 7.31
CA ASN A 44 -4.75 -19.56 6.20
C ASN A 44 -4.17 -19.11 4.84
N ASP A 45 -2.94 -18.60 4.83
CA ASP A 45 -2.31 -18.05 3.62
C ASP A 45 -3.14 -16.90 3.03
N ILE A 46 -3.72 -16.04 3.87
CA ILE A 46 -4.40 -14.80 3.46
C ILE A 46 -3.50 -13.61 3.78
N MET A 47 -3.32 -12.72 2.82
CA MET A 47 -2.55 -11.49 3.00
C MET A 47 -3.46 -10.33 3.42
N TYR A 48 -3.08 -9.67 4.51
CA TYR A 48 -3.76 -8.49 5.02
C TYR A 48 -2.84 -7.28 4.99
N VAL A 49 -3.44 -6.10 4.92
CA VAL A 49 -2.80 -4.81 5.11
C VAL A 49 -3.40 -4.09 6.32
N HIS A 50 -2.55 -3.33 7.00
CA HIS A 50 -2.88 -2.48 8.14
C HIS A 50 -2.32 -1.08 7.91
N ILE A 51 -3.15 -0.07 8.13
CA ILE A 51 -2.76 1.34 8.06
C ILE A 51 -2.78 1.89 9.48
N ASP A 52 -1.63 2.37 9.97
CA ASP A 52 -1.47 3.03 11.28
C ASP A 52 -2.05 2.22 12.46
N ARG A 53 -1.81 0.89 12.47
CA ARG A 53 -2.28 -0.06 13.50
C ARG A 53 -3.81 -0.14 13.65
N ARG A 54 -4.56 0.25 12.63
CA ARG A 54 -6.01 0.04 12.56
C ARG A 54 -6.34 -1.41 12.22
N ARG A 55 -7.64 -1.70 12.13
CA ARG A 55 -8.14 -3.04 11.76
C ARG A 55 -7.53 -3.50 10.44
N LYS A 56 -7.21 -4.79 10.39
CA LYS A 56 -6.68 -5.46 9.21
C LYS A 56 -7.74 -5.56 8.11
N MET A 57 -7.32 -5.40 6.86
CA MET A 57 -8.16 -5.60 5.68
C MET A 57 -7.41 -6.44 4.65
N PRO A 58 -8.10 -7.23 3.80
CA PRO A 58 -7.45 -7.96 2.71
C PRO A 58 -6.64 -7.01 1.82
N VAL A 59 -5.49 -7.48 1.32
CA VAL A 59 -4.63 -6.65 0.45
C VAL A 59 -5.32 -6.29 -0.86
N SER A 60 -6.11 -7.21 -1.42
CA SER A 60 -6.89 -6.98 -2.63
C SER A 60 -7.82 -5.78 -2.50
N LEU A 61 -8.40 -5.54 -1.32
CA LEU A 61 -9.26 -4.39 -1.06
C LEU A 61 -8.48 -3.06 -1.19
N LEU A 62 -7.21 -3.03 -0.77
CA LEU A 62 -6.34 -1.88 -1.02
C LEU A 62 -6.00 -1.72 -2.50
N LEU A 63 -5.70 -2.81 -3.20
CA LEU A 63 -5.38 -2.79 -4.63
C LEU A 63 -6.57 -2.29 -5.47
N LYS A 64 -7.78 -2.77 -5.19
CA LYS A 64 -9.03 -2.28 -5.81
C LYS A 64 -9.20 -0.78 -5.59
N ALA A 65 -9.00 -0.30 -4.35
CA ALA A 65 -9.06 1.12 -4.03
C ALA A 65 -7.95 1.98 -4.67
N LEU A 66 -6.86 1.37 -5.14
CA LEU A 66 -5.78 2.02 -5.88
C LEU A 66 -6.02 2.02 -7.41
N GLY A 67 -7.15 1.47 -7.87
CA GLY A 67 -7.56 1.47 -9.27
C GLY A 67 -7.42 0.12 -9.98
N LEU A 68 -7.00 -0.94 -9.30
CA LEU A 68 -6.94 -2.30 -9.85
C LEU A 68 -8.26 -3.02 -9.58
N SER A 69 -9.31 -2.69 -10.34
CA SER A 69 -10.68 -3.10 -10.02
C SER A 69 -10.96 -4.58 -10.31
N LYS A 70 -10.36 -5.14 -11.37
CA LYS A 70 -10.62 -6.53 -11.79
C LYS A 70 -9.71 -7.52 -11.08
N GLU A 71 -10.29 -8.62 -10.61
CA GLU A 71 -9.55 -9.67 -9.90
C GLU A 71 -8.48 -10.33 -10.78
N GLY A 72 -8.80 -10.57 -12.05
CA GLY A 72 -7.81 -11.10 -12.99
C GLY A 72 -6.66 -10.14 -13.27
N GLU A 73 -6.91 -8.83 -13.31
CA GLU A 73 -5.85 -7.83 -13.42
C GLU A 73 -4.94 -7.85 -12.19
N ILE A 74 -5.51 -7.99 -10.98
CA ILE A 74 -4.72 -8.15 -9.77
C ILE A 74 -3.85 -9.42 -9.83
N LEU A 75 -4.42 -10.55 -10.25
CA LEU A 75 -3.70 -11.83 -10.25
C LEU A 75 -2.62 -11.91 -11.33
N SER A 76 -2.86 -11.37 -12.53
CA SER A 76 -1.86 -11.36 -13.60
C SER A 76 -0.61 -10.55 -13.24
N LEU A 77 -0.70 -9.65 -12.26
CA LEU A 77 0.46 -8.92 -11.74
C LEU A 77 1.35 -9.77 -10.82
N PHE A 78 0.81 -10.84 -10.22
CA PHE A 78 1.53 -11.68 -9.27
C PHE A 78 1.79 -13.09 -9.76
N ARG A 79 1.14 -13.49 -10.86
CA ARG A 79 1.18 -14.85 -11.39
C ARG A 79 1.46 -14.83 -12.88
N GLU A 80 2.35 -15.72 -13.32
CA GLU A 80 2.69 -15.83 -14.72
C GLU A 80 1.49 -16.35 -15.53
N GLU A 81 1.36 -15.84 -16.76
CA GLU A 81 0.38 -16.30 -17.72
C GLU A 81 1.06 -17.23 -18.74
N GLU A 82 0.44 -18.37 -19.00
CA GLU A 82 0.86 -19.32 -20.02
C GLU A 82 -0.09 -19.26 -21.22
N GLU A 83 0.48 -19.24 -22.44
CA GLU A 83 -0.31 -19.37 -23.66
C GLU A 83 -0.48 -20.85 -24.03
N LEU A 84 -1.70 -21.36 -23.88
CA LEU A 84 -2.05 -22.74 -24.21
C LEU A 84 -3.01 -22.79 -25.42
N PRO A 85 -2.94 -23.86 -26.24
CA PRO A 85 -3.95 -24.10 -27.27
C PRO A 85 -5.33 -24.32 -26.65
N VAL A 86 -6.39 -24.04 -27.42
CA VAL A 86 -7.77 -24.28 -26.96
C VAL A 86 -8.14 -25.75 -27.13
N ASP A 87 -7.75 -26.56 -26.15
CA ASP A 87 -8.01 -27.99 -26.05
C ASP A 87 -8.51 -28.38 -24.65
N ASP A 88 -8.86 -29.66 -24.47
CA ASP A 88 -9.44 -30.17 -23.23
C ASP A 88 -8.52 -30.01 -22.00
N GLU A 89 -7.23 -29.71 -22.18
CA GLU A 89 -6.28 -29.44 -21.09
C GLU A 89 -6.55 -28.10 -20.38
N LEU A 90 -7.37 -27.24 -20.98
CA LEU A 90 -7.82 -25.99 -20.36
C LEU A 90 -8.91 -26.16 -19.31
N ILE A 91 -9.56 -27.33 -19.25
CA ILE A 91 -10.60 -27.59 -18.25
C ILE A 91 -10.00 -27.46 -16.85
N ASP A 92 -10.75 -26.85 -15.92
CA ASP A 92 -10.34 -26.55 -14.54
C ASP A 92 -9.20 -25.52 -14.41
N ARG A 93 -8.76 -24.89 -15.52
CA ARG A 93 -7.84 -23.74 -15.49
C ARG A 93 -8.63 -22.44 -15.33
N TYR A 94 -7.95 -21.41 -14.82
CA TYR A 94 -8.49 -20.07 -14.71
C TYR A 94 -8.02 -19.20 -15.88
N ASN A 95 -8.91 -18.38 -16.41
CA ASN A 95 -8.56 -17.37 -17.40
C ASN A 95 -7.48 -16.41 -16.86
N GLY A 96 -6.64 -15.89 -17.76
CA GLY A 96 -5.68 -14.84 -17.44
C GLY A 96 -6.34 -13.52 -17.03
N GLY A 97 -5.54 -12.45 -16.98
CA GLY A 97 -5.97 -11.15 -16.47
C GLY A 97 -6.88 -10.34 -17.39
N THR A 98 -7.22 -10.84 -18.58
CA THR A 98 -8.01 -10.10 -19.57
C THR A 98 -9.29 -10.84 -19.94
N ASP A 99 -10.38 -10.08 -20.04
CA ASP A 99 -11.65 -10.58 -20.56
C ASP A 99 -11.50 -10.97 -22.03
N ILE A 100 -12.12 -12.08 -22.39
CA ILE A 100 -12.07 -12.61 -23.74
C ILE A 100 -13.40 -12.30 -24.41
N VAL A 101 -13.34 -11.42 -25.40
CA VAL A 101 -14.49 -10.99 -26.18
C VAL A 101 -14.53 -11.77 -27.49
N ASP A 102 -15.67 -12.38 -27.81
CA ASP A 102 -15.88 -12.94 -29.15
C ASP A 102 -16.02 -11.79 -30.16
N LYS A 103 -15.09 -11.75 -31.12
CA LYS A 103 -15.06 -10.73 -32.17
C LYS A 103 -16.28 -10.78 -33.10
N ARG A 104 -17.09 -11.85 -33.05
CA ARG A 104 -18.28 -12.03 -33.90
C ARG A 104 -19.55 -11.51 -33.25
N SER A 105 -19.78 -11.83 -31.99
CA SER A 105 -20.98 -11.39 -31.24
C SER A 105 -20.73 -10.07 -30.50
N GLY A 106 -19.48 -9.73 -30.19
CA GLY A 106 -19.14 -8.64 -29.29
C GLY A 106 -19.42 -8.95 -27.81
N GLU A 107 -19.80 -10.18 -27.49
CA GLU A 107 -20.09 -10.63 -26.13
C GLU A 107 -18.83 -11.13 -25.43
N ILE A 108 -18.78 -10.97 -24.10
CA ILE A 108 -17.71 -11.50 -23.26
C ILE A 108 -17.93 -13.02 -23.14
N ALA A 109 -17.03 -13.80 -23.73
CA ALA A 109 -17.08 -15.26 -23.70
C ALA A 109 -16.53 -15.81 -22.37
N LEU A 110 -15.52 -15.14 -21.80
CA LEU A 110 -14.88 -15.52 -20.55
C LEU A 110 -14.36 -14.27 -19.85
N GLU A 111 -14.74 -14.08 -18.58
CA GLU A 111 -14.25 -12.97 -17.77
C GLU A 111 -12.82 -13.26 -17.26
N ALA A 112 -12.07 -12.20 -16.93
CA ALA A 112 -10.76 -12.34 -16.32
C ALA A 112 -10.87 -13.12 -15.00
N TYR A 113 -9.95 -14.09 -14.78
CA TYR A 113 -9.98 -15.00 -13.63
C TYR A 113 -11.23 -15.89 -13.50
N GLU A 114 -11.96 -16.12 -14.58
CA GLU A 114 -13.07 -17.06 -14.57
C GLU A 114 -12.61 -18.52 -14.79
N LEU A 115 -13.27 -19.46 -14.13
CA LEU A 115 -13.01 -20.90 -14.30
C LEU A 115 -13.46 -21.37 -15.69
N ILE A 116 -12.58 -22.07 -16.40
CA ILE A 116 -12.89 -22.66 -17.71
C ILE A 116 -13.63 -23.98 -17.49
N SER A 117 -14.96 -23.92 -17.57
CA SER A 117 -15.82 -25.11 -17.58
C SER A 117 -15.88 -25.74 -18.98
N GLY A 118 -16.25 -27.02 -19.06
CA GLY A 118 -16.43 -27.71 -20.34
C GLY A 118 -17.43 -27.02 -21.28
N GLU A 119 -18.49 -26.40 -20.73
CA GLU A 119 -19.46 -25.62 -21.52
C GLU A 119 -18.81 -24.37 -22.15
N LYS A 120 -17.99 -23.65 -21.37
CA LYS A 120 -17.26 -22.48 -21.87
C LYS A 120 -16.18 -22.86 -22.87
N LEU A 121 -15.54 -24.01 -22.70
CA LEU A 121 -14.57 -24.53 -23.66
C LEU A 121 -15.19 -24.74 -25.04
N VAL A 122 -16.40 -25.32 -25.09
CA VAL A 122 -17.16 -25.48 -26.33
C VAL A 122 -17.49 -24.11 -26.94
N ALA A 123 -17.86 -23.12 -26.14
CA ALA A 123 -18.09 -21.75 -26.61
C ALA A 123 -16.82 -21.10 -27.19
N LEU A 124 -15.66 -21.27 -26.53
CA LEU A 124 -14.36 -20.78 -27.01
C LEU A 124 -13.92 -21.45 -28.31
N GLN A 125 -14.17 -22.76 -28.45
CA GLN A 125 -13.94 -23.51 -29.69
C GLN A 125 -14.87 -23.03 -30.82
N ALA A 126 -16.15 -22.76 -30.51
CA ALA A 126 -17.11 -22.21 -31.48
C ALA A 126 -16.72 -20.78 -31.95
N ALA A 127 -16.12 -19.99 -31.06
CA ALA A 127 -15.55 -18.68 -31.36
C ALA A 127 -14.26 -18.74 -32.22
N LYS A 128 -13.74 -19.95 -32.50
CA LYS A 128 -12.51 -20.22 -33.28
C LYS A 128 -11.25 -19.57 -32.70
N LEU A 129 -11.14 -19.47 -31.38
CA LEU A 129 -9.92 -19.04 -30.71
C LEU A 129 -8.87 -20.17 -30.79
N LYS A 130 -7.64 -19.84 -31.19
CA LYS A 130 -6.55 -20.83 -31.35
C LYS A 130 -5.69 -21.00 -30.10
N LYS A 131 -5.53 -19.92 -29.33
CA LYS A 131 -4.71 -19.87 -28.13
C LYS A 131 -5.41 -19.02 -27.07
N LEU A 132 -5.21 -19.40 -25.82
CA LEU A 132 -5.73 -18.74 -24.64
C LEU A 132 -4.58 -18.41 -23.70
N LYS A 133 -4.61 -17.22 -23.09
CA LYS A 133 -3.76 -16.91 -21.95
C LYS A 133 -4.46 -17.38 -20.70
N VAL A 134 -3.87 -18.34 -20.01
CA VAL A 134 -4.37 -18.85 -18.74
C VAL A 134 -3.37 -18.59 -17.63
N LEU A 135 -3.85 -18.48 -16.41
CA LEU A 135 -2.95 -18.42 -15.26
C LEU A 135 -2.18 -19.72 -15.16
N ALA A 136 -0.85 -19.63 -15.05
CA ALA A 136 0.03 -20.77 -14.84
C ALA A 136 -0.40 -21.52 -13.59
N VAL A 137 -0.33 -22.85 -13.55
CA VAL A 137 -0.61 -23.63 -12.33
C VAL A 137 0.45 -23.31 -11.28
N PRO A 138 0.13 -23.23 -9.97
CA PRO A 138 1.11 -22.85 -8.98
C PRO A 138 2.18 -23.95 -8.95
N VAL A 139 3.42 -23.60 -9.26
CA VAL A 139 4.53 -24.55 -9.27
C VAL A 139 5.19 -24.55 -7.88
N GLY A 140 5.40 -25.73 -7.31
CA GLY A 140 6.09 -25.89 -6.03
C GLY A 140 5.17 -25.74 -4.81
N ASN A 141 5.57 -24.94 -3.82
CA ASN A 141 4.91 -24.81 -2.52
C ASN A 141 4.08 -23.50 -2.39
N ASP A 142 3.63 -22.95 -3.51
CA ASP A 142 2.76 -21.77 -3.52
C ASP A 142 1.34 -22.17 -3.07
N PRO A 143 0.85 -21.68 -1.91
CA PRO A 143 -0.48 -22.01 -1.42
C PRO A 143 -1.61 -21.21 -2.08
N GLY A 144 -1.31 -20.34 -3.05
CA GLY A 144 -2.30 -19.46 -3.67
C GLY A 144 -2.74 -18.33 -2.74
N VAL A 145 -1.77 -17.58 -2.21
CA VAL A 145 -2.04 -16.52 -1.21
C VAL A 145 -2.98 -15.45 -1.75
N MET A 146 -2.77 -15.03 -3.00
CA MET A 146 -3.56 -13.95 -3.61
C MET A 146 -4.98 -14.41 -3.92
N GLU A 147 -5.16 -15.66 -4.35
CA GLU A 147 -6.45 -16.27 -4.61
C GLU A 147 -7.26 -16.42 -3.32
N ASN A 148 -6.62 -16.85 -2.23
CA ASN A 148 -7.24 -16.93 -0.91
C ASN A 148 -7.59 -15.53 -0.37
N THR A 149 -6.78 -14.53 -0.69
CA THR A 149 -7.01 -13.13 -0.31
C THR A 149 -8.21 -12.55 -1.05
N LEU A 150 -8.31 -12.75 -2.36
CA LEU A 150 -9.47 -12.33 -3.17
C LEU A 150 -10.76 -13.01 -2.71
N LYS A 151 -10.74 -14.32 -2.43
CA LYS A 151 -11.89 -15.03 -1.86
C LYS A 151 -12.36 -14.48 -0.51
N LYS A 152 -11.46 -13.86 0.26
CA LYS A 152 -11.77 -13.24 1.55
C LYS A 152 -12.17 -11.78 1.44
N ASP A 153 -11.93 -11.15 0.28
CA ASP A 153 -12.26 -9.77 0.00
C ASP A 153 -13.78 -9.59 -0.03
N PRO A 154 -14.35 -8.70 0.80
CA PRO A 154 -15.78 -8.41 0.75
C PRO A 154 -16.15 -7.39 -0.33
N SER A 155 -15.19 -6.83 -1.08
CA SER A 155 -15.43 -5.79 -2.07
C SER A 155 -15.46 -6.32 -3.50
N GLU A 156 -16.36 -5.76 -4.31
CA GLU A 156 -16.51 -6.10 -5.74
C GLU A 156 -15.71 -5.11 -6.59
N ASP A 157 -16.05 -3.81 -6.47
CA ASP A 157 -15.49 -2.72 -7.27
C ASP A 157 -14.58 -1.76 -6.49
N GLU A 158 -13.89 -0.88 -7.23
CA GLU A 158 -13.08 0.21 -6.68
C GLU A 158 -13.88 1.13 -5.73
N GLU A 159 -15.12 1.47 -6.08
CA GLU A 159 -15.96 2.37 -5.27
C GLU A 159 -16.35 1.76 -3.93
N ASP A 160 -16.69 0.46 -3.92
CA ASP A 160 -16.99 -0.28 -2.69
C ASP A 160 -15.73 -0.43 -1.84
N ALA A 161 -14.59 -0.74 -2.45
CA ALA A 161 -13.30 -0.81 -1.78
C ALA A 161 -12.94 0.52 -1.09
N LEU A 162 -13.03 1.66 -1.81
CA LEU A 162 -12.80 3.00 -1.26
C LEU A 162 -13.71 3.30 -0.07
N THR A 163 -15.00 2.95 -0.19
CA THR A 163 -16.00 3.14 0.86
C THR A 163 -15.66 2.35 2.12
N ARG A 164 -15.25 1.09 1.97
CA ARG A 164 -14.86 0.22 3.09
C ARG A 164 -13.58 0.71 3.78
N ILE A 165 -12.57 1.12 3.01
CA ILE A 165 -11.36 1.73 3.58
C ILE A 165 -11.72 2.99 4.36
N TYR A 166 -12.55 3.86 3.79
CA TYR A 166 -12.97 5.10 4.44
C TYR A 166 -13.65 4.83 5.79
N ASN A 167 -14.61 3.91 5.84
CA ASN A 167 -15.31 3.54 7.06
C ASN A 167 -14.38 2.93 8.14
N LEU A 168 -13.35 2.18 7.71
CA LEU A 168 -12.35 1.61 8.62
C LEU A 168 -11.43 2.69 9.22
N LEU A 169 -11.13 3.73 8.43
CA LEU A 169 -10.29 4.84 8.85
C LEU A 169 -11.07 5.94 9.59
N ARG A 170 -12.36 6.08 9.35
CA ARG A 170 -13.24 7.10 9.94
C ARG A 170 -14.60 6.49 10.27
N PRO A 171 -14.70 5.73 11.38
CA PRO A 171 -15.97 5.14 11.76
C PRO A 171 -16.97 6.26 12.12
N GLY A 172 -18.12 6.29 11.44
CA GLY A 172 -19.24 7.18 11.73
C GLY A 172 -19.44 8.34 10.76
N ASP A 173 -18.50 8.62 9.86
CA ASP A 173 -18.68 9.62 8.80
C ASP A 173 -19.32 8.95 7.57
N PRO A 174 -20.35 9.55 6.93
CA PRO A 174 -20.88 9.01 5.68
C PRO A 174 -19.81 9.06 4.59
N PRO A 175 -19.54 7.93 3.90
CA PRO A 175 -18.56 7.87 2.84
C PRO A 175 -19.07 8.60 1.59
N ASN A 176 -18.25 9.48 1.03
CA ASN A 176 -18.39 9.95 -0.36
C ASN A 176 -17.16 9.45 -1.12
N ILE A 177 -17.35 8.98 -2.36
CA ILE A 177 -16.29 8.39 -3.18
C ILE A 177 -15.13 9.37 -3.38
N GLU A 178 -15.42 10.64 -3.67
CA GLU A 178 -14.39 11.67 -3.85
C GLU A 178 -13.60 11.92 -2.56
N THR A 179 -14.29 11.95 -1.41
CA THR A 179 -13.63 12.18 -0.13
C THR A 179 -12.83 10.97 0.32
N ALA A 180 -13.30 9.76 0.00
CA ALA A 180 -12.58 8.50 0.23
C ALA A 180 -11.31 8.42 -0.62
N ARG A 181 -11.40 8.73 -1.92
CA ARG A 181 -10.25 8.80 -2.82
C ARG A 181 -9.24 9.85 -2.34
N GLY A 182 -9.71 11.05 -2.04
CA GLY A 182 -8.87 12.12 -1.51
C GLY A 182 -8.25 11.78 -0.14
N LEU A 183 -8.90 10.96 0.68
CA LEU A 183 -8.31 10.44 1.92
C LEU A 183 -7.12 9.52 1.61
N LEU A 184 -7.28 8.55 0.71
CA LEU A 184 -6.22 7.62 0.32
C LEU A 184 -5.04 8.33 -0.32
N GLU A 185 -5.31 9.26 -1.25
CA GLU A 185 -4.30 10.10 -1.89
C GLU A 185 -3.47 10.88 -0.85
N ARG A 186 -4.16 11.45 0.14
CA ARG A 186 -3.52 12.19 1.23
C ARG A 186 -2.70 11.30 2.16
N LEU A 187 -3.03 10.02 2.29
CA LEU A 187 -2.32 9.10 3.17
C LEU A 187 -0.95 8.70 2.62
N PHE A 188 -0.84 8.41 1.33
CA PHE A 188 0.38 7.79 0.77
C PHE A 188 1.04 8.60 -0.36
N PHE A 189 0.26 9.37 -1.12
CA PHE A 189 0.70 10.00 -2.36
C PHE A 189 0.93 11.51 -2.23
N ASN A 190 0.62 12.10 -1.06
CA ASN A 190 0.77 13.53 -0.83
C ASN A 190 2.07 13.87 -0.08
N SER A 191 2.99 14.56 -0.75
CA SER A 191 4.30 14.94 -0.19
C SER A 191 4.25 15.81 1.08
N LYS A 192 3.14 16.50 1.35
CA LYS A 192 2.99 17.31 2.58
C LYS A 192 2.62 16.45 3.80
N ARG A 193 2.04 15.27 3.58
CA ARG A 193 1.50 14.38 4.61
C ARG A 193 2.28 13.07 4.75
N TYR A 194 2.81 12.56 3.65
CA TYR A 194 3.64 11.37 3.57
C TYR A 194 5.03 11.71 3.04
N ASN A 195 6.07 11.18 3.69
CA ASN A 195 7.45 11.36 3.29
C ASN A 195 8.29 10.18 3.81
N LEU A 196 8.95 9.46 2.92
CA LEU A 196 9.91 8.39 3.23
C LEU A 196 11.28 8.93 3.66
N GLY A 197 11.61 10.15 3.23
CA GLY A 197 12.94 10.74 3.26
C GLY A 197 13.89 10.06 2.28
N ASP A 198 15.02 10.71 2.02
CA ASP A 198 16.02 10.22 1.05
C ASP A 198 16.52 8.82 1.44
N VAL A 199 16.77 8.60 2.73
CA VAL A 199 17.19 7.29 3.28
C VAL A 199 16.10 6.24 3.11
N GLY A 200 14.83 6.61 3.30
CA GLY A 200 13.71 5.67 3.17
C GLY A 200 13.52 5.21 1.73
N ARG A 201 13.49 6.15 0.79
CA ARG A 201 13.40 5.86 -0.65
C ARG A 201 14.60 5.04 -1.12
N TYR A 202 15.81 5.42 -0.73
CA TYR A 202 17.02 4.66 -1.02
C TYR A 202 16.94 3.21 -0.52
N ARG A 203 16.46 2.98 0.71
CA ARG A 203 16.34 1.63 1.28
C ARG A 203 15.28 0.79 0.58
N ILE A 204 14.15 1.38 0.19
CA ILE A 204 13.11 0.69 -0.60
C ILE A 204 13.67 0.28 -1.95
N ASN A 205 14.23 1.22 -2.71
CA ASN A 205 14.79 0.96 -4.04
C ASN A 205 15.87 -0.11 -3.99
N ARG A 206 16.79 -0.03 -3.01
CA ARG A 206 17.86 -1.02 -2.86
C ARG A 206 17.36 -2.40 -2.44
N ARG A 207 16.28 -2.46 -1.63
CA ARG A 207 15.76 -3.73 -1.10
C ARG A 207 14.91 -4.48 -2.11
N LEU A 208 14.18 -3.75 -2.94
CA LEU A 208 13.19 -4.25 -3.88
C LEU A 208 13.60 -4.13 -5.35
N ASP A 209 14.76 -3.56 -5.61
CA ASP A 209 15.29 -3.29 -6.96
C ASP A 209 14.34 -2.45 -7.83
N VAL A 210 13.77 -1.39 -7.22
CA VAL A 210 12.79 -0.52 -7.86
C VAL A 210 13.47 0.73 -8.43
N GLY A 211 13.15 1.07 -9.69
CA GLY A 211 13.76 2.16 -10.46
C GLY A 211 13.20 3.57 -10.22
N ILE A 212 12.50 3.81 -9.11
CA ILE A 212 11.87 5.10 -8.80
C ILE A 212 12.94 6.15 -8.43
N PRO A 213 12.86 7.39 -8.94
CA PRO A 213 13.82 8.45 -8.60
C PRO A 213 13.94 8.72 -7.09
N PHE A 214 15.15 9.01 -6.61
CA PHE A 214 15.43 9.23 -5.18
C PHE A 214 14.73 10.47 -4.61
N GLU A 215 14.45 11.45 -5.48
CA GLU A 215 13.71 12.68 -5.15
C GLU A 215 12.24 12.38 -4.84
N SER A 216 11.72 11.23 -5.28
CA SER A 216 10.34 10.84 -5.04
C SER A 216 10.18 10.23 -3.65
N THR A 217 9.86 11.06 -2.68
CA THR A 217 9.74 10.65 -1.27
C THR A 217 8.34 10.15 -0.87
N VAL A 218 7.39 10.03 -1.80
CA VAL A 218 6.05 9.45 -1.58
C VAL A 218 6.02 8.01 -2.07
N LEU A 219 5.05 7.20 -1.64
CA LEU A 219 4.87 5.86 -2.19
C LEU A 219 4.25 5.93 -3.60
N HIS A 220 4.60 4.97 -4.44
CA HIS A 220 4.01 4.74 -5.77
C HIS A 220 3.35 3.37 -5.82
N LEU A 221 2.43 3.16 -6.77
CA LEU A 221 1.77 1.88 -6.96
C LEU A 221 2.77 0.71 -7.10
N GLU A 222 3.86 0.95 -7.85
CA GLU A 222 4.96 -0.01 -8.02
C GLU A 222 5.57 -0.44 -6.67
N ASP A 223 5.68 0.45 -5.68
CA ASP A 223 6.16 0.08 -4.34
C ASP A 223 5.25 -0.96 -3.68
N PHE A 224 3.92 -0.79 -3.77
CA PHE A 224 2.96 -1.74 -3.19
C PHE A 224 3.08 -3.10 -3.89
N MET A 225 3.13 -3.09 -5.22
CA MET A 225 3.20 -4.30 -6.04
C MET A 225 4.47 -5.10 -5.74
N THR A 226 5.63 -4.45 -5.74
CA THR A 226 6.90 -5.15 -5.50
C THR A 226 7.03 -5.65 -4.07
N ILE A 227 6.46 -4.96 -3.07
CA ILE A 227 6.41 -5.43 -1.69
C ILE A 227 5.56 -6.70 -1.56
N ILE A 228 4.38 -6.70 -2.19
CA ILE A 228 3.47 -7.86 -2.19
C ILE A 228 4.15 -9.02 -2.90
N HIS A 229 4.74 -8.79 -4.08
CA HIS A 229 5.47 -9.80 -4.83
C HIS A 229 6.64 -10.39 -4.03
N TYR A 230 7.43 -9.56 -3.34
CA TYR A 230 8.52 -10.03 -2.49
C TYR A 230 8.01 -10.90 -1.32
N LEU A 231 6.88 -10.51 -0.71
CA LEU A 231 6.25 -11.30 0.34
C LEU A 231 5.77 -12.67 -0.15
N LEU A 232 5.20 -12.75 -1.36
CA LEU A 232 4.84 -14.02 -2.00
C LEU A 232 6.08 -14.88 -2.23
N GLY A 233 7.17 -14.27 -2.72
CA GLY A 233 8.47 -14.94 -2.85
C GLY A 233 8.95 -15.55 -1.51
N LEU A 234 8.91 -14.78 -0.42
CA LEU A 234 9.30 -15.27 0.91
C LEU A 234 8.48 -16.49 1.35
N ARG A 235 7.18 -16.51 1.03
CA ARG A 235 6.30 -17.63 1.36
C ARG A 235 6.67 -18.93 0.63
N VAL A 236 7.19 -18.82 -0.59
CA VAL A 236 7.69 -19.94 -1.41
C VAL A 236 9.15 -20.29 -1.04
N GLY A 237 9.79 -19.51 -0.17
CA GLY A 237 11.17 -19.71 0.27
C GLY A 237 12.21 -18.98 -0.57
N GLN A 238 11.78 -18.01 -1.38
CA GLN A 238 12.64 -17.14 -2.18
C GLN A 238 12.87 -15.81 -1.44
N GLY A 239 14.13 -15.41 -1.26
CA GLY A 239 14.49 -14.18 -0.55
C GLY A 239 14.83 -14.41 0.92
N ASN A 240 15.06 -13.30 1.63
CA ASN A 240 15.53 -13.28 3.02
C ASN A 240 14.71 -12.29 3.86
N THR A 241 14.63 -12.52 5.16
CA THR A 241 14.06 -11.56 6.12
C THR A 241 15.13 -10.62 6.68
N ASP A 242 14.68 -9.52 7.28
CA ASP A 242 15.53 -8.50 7.86
C ASP A 242 15.56 -8.62 9.40
N ASP A 243 16.74 -8.52 10.00
CA ASP A 243 16.86 -8.33 11.45
C ASP A 243 16.59 -6.87 11.80
N ILE A 244 15.40 -6.59 12.33
CA ILE A 244 14.95 -5.23 12.66
C ILE A 244 15.79 -4.61 13.81
N ASP A 245 16.45 -5.42 14.63
CA ASP A 245 17.27 -4.95 15.75
C ASP A 245 18.73 -4.71 15.36
N HIS A 246 19.13 -5.12 14.15
CA HIS A 246 20.45 -4.81 13.60
C HIS A 246 20.72 -3.29 13.59
N LEU A 247 21.92 -2.86 14.02
CA LEU A 247 22.25 -1.44 14.14
C LEU A 247 22.20 -0.69 12.80
N GLY A 248 22.46 -1.37 11.68
CA GLY A 248 22.29 -0.79 10.33
C GLY A 248 20.84 -0.39 9.99
N ASN A 249 19.87 -0.95 10.72
CA ASN A 249 18.45 -0.65 10.62
C ASN A 249 18.00 0.41 11.64
N ARG A 250 18.95 0.90 12.46
CA ARG A 250 18.74 1.96 13.46
C ARG A 250 19.49 3.22 13.04
N ARG A 251 18.92 4.39 13.34
CA ARG A 251 19.61 5.68 13.21
C ARG A 251 19.52 6.50 14.49
N VAL A 252 20.56 7.27 14.74
CA VAL A 252 20.65 8.20 15.86
C VAL A 252 20.04 9.54 15.44
N ARG A 253 19.02 9.98 16.16
CA ARG A 253 18.50 11.36 16.06
C ARG A 253 19.22 12.24 17.05
N LEU A 254 19.88 13.26 16.51
CA LEU A 254 20.50 14.30 17.30
C LEU A 254 19.46 15.33 17.77
N VAL A 255 19.83 16.11 18.77
CA VAL A 255 18.98 17.17 19.34
C VAL A 255 18.46 18.13 18.26
N GLY A 256 19.31 18.49 17.28
CA GLY A 256 18.93 19.38 16.18
C GLY A 256 17.81 18.82 15.30
N GLU A 257 17.84 17.52 14.98
CA GLU A 257 16.78 16.87 14.19
C GLU A 257 15.46 16.82 14.97
N LEU A 258 15.53 16.46 16.26
CA LEU A 258 14.36 16.41 17.14
C LEU A 258 13.71 17.79 17.27
N LEU A 259 14.51 18.84 17.49
CA LEU A 259 14.04 20.21 17.58
C LEU A 259 13.48 20.72 16.24
N ALA A 260 14.14 20.43 15.12
CA ALA A 260 13.69 20.81 13.78
C ALA A 260 12.31 20.22 13.46
N ASN A 261 12.06 18.96 13.84
CA ASN A 261 10.75 18.33 13.68
C ASN A 261 9.66 19.03 14.49
N GLN A 262 9.93 19.38 15.76
CA GLN A 262 8.98 20.14 16.59
C GLN A 262 8.75 21.54 16.02
N PHE A 263 9.81 22.21 15.58
CA PHE A 263 9.72 23.53 14.96
C PHE A 263 8.86 23.51 13.69
N SER A 264 9.02 22.49 12.83
CA SER A 264 8.21 22.28 11.63
C SER A 264 6.72 22.11 11.94
N ILE A 265 6.39 21.42 13.04
CA ILE A 265 5.00 21.31 13.54
C ILE A 265 4.46 22.69 13.94
N GLY A 266 5.27 23.49 14.65
CA GLY A 266 4.94 24.86 15.03
C GLY A 266 4.68 25.75 13.80
N LEU A 267 5.56 25.70 12.80
CA LEU A 267 5.40 26.43 11.53
C LEU A 267 4.15 25.98 10.76
N THR A 268 3.85 24.67 10.75
CA THR A 268 2.66 24.15 10.08
C THR A 268 1.38 24.70 10.72
N ARG A 269 1.32 24.73 12.07
CA ARG A 269 0.20 25.34 12.82
C ARG A 269 0.08 26.83 12.51
N MET A 270 1.20 27.55 12.56
CA MET A 270 1.23 28.98 12.24
C MET A 270 0.76 29.24 10.80
N SER A 271 1.18 28.43 9.82
CA SER A 271 0.74 28.59 8.43
C SER A 271 -0.77 28.43 8.26
N ARG A 272 -1.40 27.55 9.06
CA ARG A 272 -2.86 27.37 9.05
C ARG A 272 -3.55 28.62 9.56
N THR A 273 -3.13 29.13 10.72
CA THR A 273 -3.68 30.37 11.30
C THR A 273 -3.48 31.58 10.39
N VAL A 274 -2.32 31.68 9.73
CA VAL A 274 -2.06 32.74 8.74
C VAL A 274 -3.04 32.64 7.58
N ARG A 275 -3.25 31.46 7.00
CA ARG A 275 -4.22 31.26 5.90
C ARG A 275 -5.66 31.59 6.33
N GLU A 276 -6.08 31.16 7.50
CA GLU A 276 -7.39 31.48 8.06
C GLU A 276 -7.57 33.00 8.20
N ARG A 277 -6.56 33.70 8.74
CA ARG A 277 -6.58 35.17 8.88
C ARG A 277 -6.60 35.90 7.54
N MET A 278 -5.86 35.41 6.55
CA MET A 278 -5.86 35.98 5.20
C MET A 278 -7.19 35.77 4.48
N SER A 279 -7.91 34.68 4.77
CA SER A 279 -9.20 34.38 4.14
C SER A 279 -10.37 35.15 4.76
N LEU A 280 -10.23 35.66 5.98
CA LEU A 280 -11.30 36.33 6.74
C LEU A 280 -11.25 37.86 6.65
N ARG A 281 -10.20 38.43 6.07
CA ARG A 281 -9.98 39.88 6.02
C ARG A 281 -9.95 40.37 4.58
N ASP A 282 -10.85 41.30 4.25
CA ASP A 282 -10.96 41.97 2.95
C ASP A 282 -10.12 43.27 2.85
N ASP A 283 -9.16 43.49 3.75
CA ASP A 283 -8.45 44.77 3.87
C ASP A 283 -7.23 44.88 2.94
N GLU A 284 -7.11 46.01 2.23
CA GLU A 284 -5.98 46.35 1.34
C GLU A 284 -4.63 46.58 2.06
N GLN A 285 -4.58 46.54 3.40
CA GLN A 285 -3.39 46.89 4.20
C GLN A 285 -2.97 45.80 5.21
N ILE A 286 -3.01 44.52 4.83
CA ILE A 286 -2.47 43.46 5.69
C ILE A 286 -0.93 43.50 5.66
N THR A 287 -0.30 43.68 6.83
CA THR A 287 1.15 43.53 6.95
C THR A 287 1.54 42.12 7.42
N PRO A 288 2.72 41.59 7.04
CA PRO A 288 3.18 40.27 7.52
C PRO A 288 3.26 40.15 9.05
N HIS A 289 3.50 41.28 9.74
CA HIS A 289 3.57 41.32 11.20
C HIS A 289 2.21 40.98 11.85
N ASP A 290 1.09 41.35 11.21
CA ASP A 290 -0.26 41.08 11.73
C ASP A 290 -0.66 39.59 11.61
N LEU A 291 -0.04 38.89 10.66
CA LEU A 291 -0.32 37.49 10.37
C LEU A 291 0.51 36.54 11.23
N VAL A 292 1.75 36.89 11.53
CA VAL A 292 2.72 36.02 12.20
C VAL A 292 2.63 36.14 13.72
N ASN A 293 2.45 35.01 14.41
CA ASN A 293 2.45 34.95 15.88
C ASN A 293 3.60 34.08 16.40
N ALA A 294 4.63 34.72 16.96
CA ALA A 294 5.80 34.04 17.51
C ALA A 294 5.47 33.12 18.70
N ARG A 295 4.37 33.37 19.43
CA ARG A 295 3.96 32.53 20.58
C ARG A 295 3.66 31.10 20.15
N THR A 296 3.10 30.90 18.96
CA THR A 296 2.77 29.56 18.43
C THR A 296 4.01 28.67 18.26
N VAL A 297 5.13 29.27 17.87
CA VAL A 297 6.40 28.55 17.70
C VAL A 297 7.13 28.43 19.04
N SER A 298 7.18 29.51 19.83
CA SER A 298 7.84 29.54 21.14
C SER A 298 7.27 28.49 22.10
N THR A 299 5.94 28.33 22.13
CA THR A 299 5.26 27.32 22.97
C THR A 299 5.66 25.88 22.61
N VAL A 300 5.85 25.58 21.34
CA VAL A 300 6.29 24.24 20.89
C VAL A 300 7.73 23.98 21.27
N VAL A 301 8.61 24.98 21.15
CA VAL A 301 10.01 24.89 21.59
C VAL A 301 10.10 24.74 23.11
N GLN A 302 9.34 25.53 23.87
CA GLN A 302 9.27 25.42 25.33
C GLN A 302 8.77 24.04 25.77
N ALA A 303 7.73 23.51 25.11
CA ALA A 303 7.24 22.16 25.41
C ALA A 303 8.31 21.09 25.12
N PHE A 304 9.06 21.21 24.01
CA PHE A 304 10.14 20.28 23.69
C PHE A 304 11.21 20.24 24.79
N PHE A 305 11.64 21.38 25.31
CA PHE A 305 12.66 21.43 26.37
C PHE A 305 12.10 21.21 27.79
N GLY A 306 10.82 21.51 28.02
CA GLY A 306 10.24 21.46 29.36
C GLY A 306 9.56 20.15 29.74
N SER A 307 8.97 19.43 28.77
CA SER A 307 8.13 18.25 29.05
C SER A 307 8.47 17.01 28.21
N SER A 308 9.44 17.09 27.30
CA SER A 308 9.89 15.91 26.55
C SER A 308 10.65 14.95 27.45
N GLN A 309 10.33 13.66 27.36
CA GLN A 309 11.05 12.57 28.06
C GLN A 309 12.55 12.54 27.74
N LEU A 310 12.95 13.13 26.60
CA LEU A 310 14.33 13.18 26.14
C LEU A 310 15.06 14.45 26.58
N SER A 311 14.37 15.44 27.16
CA SER A 311 14.95 16.75 27.51
C SER A 311 15.87 16.67 28.72
#